data_AF-A0A947DNP2-F1
#
_entry.id   AF-A0A947DNP2-F1
#
_cell.length_a   1.000
_cell.length_b   1.000
_cell.length_c   1.000
_cell.angle_alpha   90.00
_cell.angle_beta   90.00
_cell.angle_gamma   90.00
#
_symmetry.space_group_name_H-M   'P 1'
#
loop_
_entity.id
_entity.type
_entity.pdbx_description
1 polymer ?
#
loop_
_entity_poly.entity_id
_entity_poly.type
_entity_poly.pdbx_seq_one_letter_code
_entity_poly.pdbx_strand_id
1 'polypeptide(L)'
;MTTHTAQPGKGELRGRHVLIAMLLFFGAIIAINVAFSIVAVRSFPGEDVKRSYLQGLNYNDKLAERAAQAALGWTAGMEVLPQGANAQLKVRFADKEGRPVESLAIEGKLRRPATTRDERAVTFIAEGDGVYVADAGIIAQGAWAFQGAATRGTERFEFERRMTWTPPQQP
;
A
#
# COMPACT_ATOMS: atom_id res chain seq x y z
N MET A 1 60.43 29.12 -38.78
CA MET A 1 59.03 28.63 -38.87
C MET A 1 59.12 27.11 -38.84
N THR A 2 58.56 26.35 -37.90
CA THR A 2 57.42 26.54 -36.98
C THR A 2 57.67 25.79 -35.67
N THR A 3 57.22 26.38 -34.57
CA THR A 3 57.33 25.91 -33.18
C THR A 3 56.52 24.64 -32.89
N HIS A 4 57.08 23.81 -32.01
CA HIS A 4 56.53 22.57 -31.48
C HIS A 4 55.30 22.85 -30.60
N THR A 5 54.12 22.34 -30.96
CA THR A 5 52.91 22.45 -30.12
C THR A 5 52.89 21.28 -29.13
N ALA A 6 53.20 21.55 -27.87
CA ALA A 6 53.05 20.60 -26.78
C ALA A 6 51.57 20.31 -26.50
N GLN A 7 51.18 19.03 -26.48
CA GLN A 7 49.86 18.59 -26.00
C GLN A 7 49.87 18.47 -24.46
N PRO A 8 48.95 19.12 -23.72
CA PRO A 8 48.84 18.90 -22.28
C PRO A 8 48.11 17.60 -21.99
N GLY A 9 48.58 16.92 -20.94
CA GLY A 9 48.35 15.51 -20.65
C GLY A 9 46.93 15.12 -20.22
N LYS A 10 46.60 13.88 -20.57
CA LYS A 10 45.43 13.10 -20.19
C LYS A 10 45.39 12.96 -18.65
N GLY A 11 44.37 13.51 -18.00
CA GLY A 11 44.31 13.67 -16.54
C GLY A 11 44.52 12.35 -15.77
N GLU A 12 45.46 12.35 -14.82
CA GLU A 12 45.75 11.21 -13.95
C GLU A 12 44.66 11.00 -12.89
N LEU A 13 44.14 9.77 -12.80
CA LEU A 13 43.19 9.34 -11.78
C LEU A 13 43.87 9.25 -10.41
N ARG A 14 44.01 10.38 -9.71
CA ARG A 14 44.39 10.39 -8.29
C ARG A 14 43.33 9.68 -7.42
N GLY A 15 43.77 9.04 -6.32
CA GLY A 15 42.89 8.31 -5.39
C GLY A 15 41.69 9.09 -4.85
N ARG A 16 41.77 10.44 -4.80
CA ARG A 16 40.62 11.30 -4.49
C ARG A 16 39.48 11.19 -5.51
N HIS A 17 39.80 11.02 -6.80
CA HIS A 17 38.79 10.86 -7.85
C HIS A 17 38.07 9.52 -7.69
N VAL A 18 38.79 8.47 -7.29
CA VAL A 18 38.21 7.16 -6.98
C VAL A 18 37.33 7.23 -5.73
N LEU A 19 37.78 7.93 -4.68
CA LEU A 19 36.97 8.15 -3.47
C LEU A 19 35.68 8.92 -3.78
N ILE A 20 35.76 10.00 -4.57
CA ILE A 20 34.59 10.77 -5.01
C ILE A 20 33.66 9.90 -5.86
N ALA A 21 34.19 9.14 -6.82
CA ALA A 21 33.39 8.25 -7.66
C ALA A 21 32.68 7.16 -6.83
N MET A 22 33.35 6.60 -5.83
CA MET A 22 32.78 5.58 -4.94
C MET A 22 31.66 6.17 -4.08
N LEU A 23 31.87 7.35 -3.48
CA LEU A 23 30.83 8.04 -2.71
C LEU A 23 29.62 8.41 -3.58
N LEU A 24 29.84 8.87 -4.81
CA LEU A 24 28.76 9.15 -5.75
C LEU A 24 28.00 7.88 -6.15
N PHE A 25 28.70 6.77 -6.37
CA PHE A 25 28.08 5.49 -6.71
C PHE A 25 27.19 4.98 -5.57
N PHE A 26 27.72 4.86 -4.34
CA PHE A 26 26.92 4.42 -3.20
C PHE A 26 25.82 5.43 -2.84
N GLY A 27 26.09 6.73 -2.95
CA GLY A 27 25.09 7.77 -2.76
C GLY A 27 23.93 7.65 -3.74
N ALA A 28 24.20 7.36 -5.02
CA ALA A 28 23.17 7.14 -6.02
C ALA A 28 22.33 5.88 -5.72
N ILE A 29 22.97 4.77 -5.33
CA ILE A 29 22.26 3.54 -4.95
C ILE A 29 21.36 3.78 -3.74
N ILE A 30 21.85 4.46 -2.70
CA ILE A 30 21.06 4.81 -1.51
C ILE A 30 19.92 5.74 -1.90
N ALA A 31 20.17 6.77 -2.72
CA ALA A 31 19.13 7.70 -3.16
C ALA A 31 18.02 7.00 -3.96
N ILE A 32 18.37 6.09 -4.87
CA ILE A 32 17.41 5.28 -5.63
C ILE A 32 16.61 4.37 -4.68
N ASN A 33 17.29 3.67 -3.77
CA ASN A 33 16.61 2.78 -2.81
C ASN A 33 15.65 3.56 -1.91
N VAL A 34 16.06 4.71 -1.37
CA VAL A 34 15.19 5.59 -0.57
C VAL A 34 14.04 6.14 -1.42
N ALA A 35 14.31 6.54 -2.66
CA ALA A 35 13.26 6.99 -3.58
C ALA A 35 12.23 5.88 -3.83
N PHE A 36 12.66 4.64 -4.06
CA PHE A 36 11.78 3.49 -4.18
C PHE A 36 11.04 3.16 -2.89
N SER A 37 11.67 3.28 -1.71
CA SER A 37 10.98 3.12 -0.43
C SER A 37 9.91 4.21 -0.22
N ILE A 38 10.21 5.46 -0.55
CA ILE A 38 9.23 6.56 -0.49
C ILE A 38 8.10 6.33 -1.48
N VAL A 39 8.42 5.93 -2.71
CA VAL A 39 7.42 5.60 -3.73
C VAL A 39 6.59 4.42 -3.27
N ALA A 40 7.15 3.32 -2.79
CA ALA A 40 6.39 2.16 -2.28
C ALA A 40 5.46 2.52 -1.12
N VAL A 41 5.89 3.39 -0.19
CA VAL A 41 5.04 3.90 0.89
C VAL A 41 3.91 4.78 0.35
N ARG A 42 4.14 5.53 -0.74
CA ARG A 42 3.15 6.42 -1.40
C ARG A 42 2.29 5.72 -2.46
N SER A 43 2.74 4.59 -2.98
CA SER A 43 2.17 3.90 -4.14
C SER A 43 1.00 3.01 -3.79
N PHE A 44 0.45 3.06 -2.57
CA PHE A 44 -0.90 2.60 -2.27
C PHE A 44 -1.88 3.70 -2.72
N PRO A 45 -2.36 3.73 -3.97
CA PRO A 45 -3.09 4.88 -4.51
C PRO A 45 -4.56 4.88 -4.01
N GLY A 46 -4.89 4.03 -3.04
CA GLY A 46 -6.20 3.89 -2.43
C GLY A 46 -6.38 4.70 -1.15
N GLU A 47 -5.63 5.80 -0.97
CA GLU A 47 -5.88 6.75 0.10
C GLU A 47 -7.16 7.55 -0.20
N ASP A 48 -8.29 6.91 0.07
CA ASP A 48 -9.55 7.62 0.21
C ASP A 48 -10.28 7.03 1.42
N VAL A 49 -9.79 7.33 2.63
CA VAL A 49 -10.44 7.01 3.91
C VAL A 49 -11.82 7.68 3.93
N LYS A 50 -12.80 7.08 3.25
CA LYS A 50 -14.20 7.47 3.34
C LYS A 50 -14.71 7.00 4.68
N ARG A 51 -14.67 7.95 5.63
CA ARG A 51 -15.27 7.86 6.96
C ARG A 51 -16.60 7.12 6.86
N SER A 52 -16.67 5.96 7.51
CA SER A 52 -17.78 5.02 7.53
C SER A 52 -19.13 5.74 7.61
N TYR A 53 -19.97 5.54 6.60
CA TYR A 53 -21.33 6.09 6.53
C TYR A 53 -22.32 4.96 6.79
N LEU A 54 -22.77 4.83 8.04
CA LEU A 54 -23.92 4.01 8.41
C LEU A 54 -24.94 4.91 9.10
N GLN A 55 -26.01 5.20 8.36
CA GLN A 55 -27.15 5.98 8.81
C GLN A 55 -28.23 4.99 9.28
N GLY A 56 -28.60 5.02 10.57
CA GLY A 56 -29.71 4.23 11.11
C GLY A 56 -29.75 4.11 12.64
N LEU A 57 -30.63 4.92 13.27
CA LEU A 57 -31.32 4.79 14.57
C LEU A 57 -30.58 4.44 15.89
N ASN A 58 -29.26 4.20 15.92
CA ASN A 58 -28.45 4.10 17.15
C ASN A 58 -27.22 5.01 17.09
N TYR A 59 -27.46 6.32 16.96
CA TYR A 59 -26.42 7.32 16.65
C TYR A 59 -25.39 7.51 17.78
N ASN A 60 -25.78 7.32 19.04
CA ASN A 60 -24.94 7.62 20.21
C ASN A 60 -23.87 6.55 20.46
N ASP A 61 -24.23 5.26 20.46
CA ASP A 61 -23.28 4.17 20.71
C ASP A 61 -22.25 4.05 19.58
N LYS A 62 -22.69 4.27 18.34
CA LYS A 62 -21.81 4.31 17.16
C LYS A 62 -20.90 5.54 17.12
N LEU A 63 -21.16 6.58 17.92
CA LEU A 63 -20.28 7.74 18.04
C LEU A 63 -19.08 7.44 18.94
N ALA A 64 -19.30 6.71 20.05
CA ALA A 64 -18.23 6.30 20.96
C ALA A 64 -17.26 5.31 20.29
N GLU A 65 -17.78 4.32 19.55
CA GLU A 65 -16.95 3.40 18.75
C GLU A 65 -16.13 4.14 17.68
N ARG A 66 -16.73 5.16 17.03
CA ARG A 66 -16.01 6.00 16.06
C ARG A 66 -14.96 6.90 16.69
N ALA A 67 -15.20 7.42 17.89
CA ALA A 67 -14.22 8.21 18.62
C ALA A 67 -13.02 7.35 19.04
N ALA A 68 -13.27 6.12 19.51
CA ALA A 68 -12.22 5.15 19.81
C ALA A 68 -11.40 4.81 18.56
N GLN A 69 -12.06 4.58 17.41
CA GLN A 69 -11.39 4.36 16.12
C GLN A 69 -10.55 5.56 15.67
N ALA A 70 -11.10 6.77 15.78
CA ALA A 70 -10.39 8.00 15.41
C ALA A 70 -9.17 8.24 16.31
N ALA A 71 -9.23 7.83 17.58
CA ALA A 71 -8.11 7.93 18.51
C ALA A 71 -6.95 6.98 18.17
N LEU A 72 -7.22 5.85 17.49
CA LEU A 72 -6.16 4.92 17.03
C LEU A 72 -5.24 5.58 16.00
N GLY A 73 -5.77 6.50 15.19
CA GLY A 73 -5.02 7.18 14.14
C GLY A 73 -4.53 6.25 13.02
N TRP A 74 -5.11 5.07 12.87
CA TRP A 74 -4.71 4.13 11.82
C TRP A 74 -5.25 4.54 10.46
N THR A 75 -4.49 4.21 9.44
CA THR A 75 -4.84 4.35 8.03
C THR A 75 -4.80 2.99 7.37
N ALA A 76 -5.71 2.75 6.42
CA ALA A 76 -5.80 1.49 5.68
C ALA A 76 -5.81 1.77 4.17
N GLY A 77 -4.77 1.32 3.47
CA GLY A 77 -4.68 1.32 2.00
C GLY A 77 -5.05 -0.05 1.46
N MET A 78 -5.88 -0.14 0.42
CA MET A 78 -6.27 -1.42 -0.18
C MET A 78 -6.07 -1.39 -1.69
N GLU A 79 -5.57 -2.50 -2.22
CA GLU A 79 -5.36 -2.76 -3.63
C GLU A 79 -5.91 -4.12 -4.02
N VAL A 80 -6.21 -4.29 -5.31
CA VAL A 80 -6.53 -5.57 -5.90
C VAL A 80 -5.49 -5.88 -6.98
N LEU A 81 -4.81 -7.02 -6.82
CA LEU A 81 -3.73 -7.46 -7.69
C LEU A 81 -4.16 -8.72 -8.45
N PRO A 82 -3.80 -8.84 -9.74
CA PRO A 82 -4.06 -10.06 -10.47
C PRO A 82 -3.10 -11.18 -10.08
N GLN A 83 -3.65 -12.36 -9.78
CA GLN A 83 -2.92 -13.59 -9.54
C GLN A 83 -3.42 -14.66 -10.52
N GLY A 84 -2.92 -14.61 -11.75
CA GLY A 84 -3.46 -15.41 -12.86
C GLY A 84 -4.90 -14.99 -13.18
N ALA A 85 -5.84 -15.92 -13.08
CA ALA A 85 -7.28 -15.64 -13.24
C ALA A 85 -7.96 -15.14 -11.95
N ASN A 86 -7.27 -15.22 -10.80
CA ASN A 86 -7.81 -14.81 -9.51
C ASN A 86 -7.50 -13.34 -9.20
N ALA A 87 -8.33 -12.75 -8.35
CA ALA A 87 -8.08 -11.47 -7.71
C ALA A 87 -7.49 -11.69 -6.32
N GLN A 88 -6.33 -11.13 -6.05
CA GLN A 88 -5.74 -11.06 -4.72
C GLN A 88 -6.00 -9.68 -4.13
N LEU A 89 -6.56 -9.61 -2.92
CA LEU A 89 -6.73 -8.38 -2.17
C LEU A 89 -5.49 -8.16 -1.30
N LYS A 90 -4.91 -6.97 -1.37
CA LYS A 90 -3.80 -6.56 -0.51
C LYS A 90 -4.22 -5.32 0.28
N VAL A 91 -4.07 -5.36 1.59
CA VAL A 91 -4.36 -4.22 2.47
C VAL A 91 -3.13 -3.91 3.33
N ARG A 92 -2.81 -2.63 3.50
CA ARG A 92 -1.75 -2.16 4.38
C ARG A 92 -2.32 -1.26 5.46
N PHE A 93 -1.94 -1.53 6.71
CA PHE A 93 -2.27 -0.71 7.86
C PHE A 93 -1.05 0.04 8.37
N ALA A 94 -1.22 1.34 8.60
CA ALA A 94 -0.19 2.19 9.20
C ALA A 94 -0.78 3.03 10.33
N ASP A 95 0.01 3.26 11.39
CA ASP A 95 -0.35 4.17 12.47
C ASP A 95 -0.26 5.65 12.03
N LYS A 96 -0.62 6.56 12.93
CA LYS A 96 -0.55 8.01 12.70
C LYS A 96 0.86 8.54 12.41
N GLU A 97 1.90 7.81 12.80
CA GLU A 97 3.30 8.13 12.49
C GLU A 97 3.80 7.40 11.22
N GLY A 98 2.92 6.67 10.51
CA GLY A 98 3.25 5.91 9.31
C GLY A 98 3.94 4.58 9.57
N ARG A 99 4.01 4.12 10.83
CA ARG A 99 4.60 2.82 11.16
C ARG A 99 3.63 1.69 10.83
N PRO A 100 4.12 0.55 10.33
CA PRO A 100 3.27 -0.60 10.04
C PRO A 100 2.54 -1.09 11.29
N VAL A 101 1.24 -1.38 11.16
CA VAL A 101 0.44 -1.98 12.22
C VAL A 101 0.39 -3.49 12.02
N GLU A 102 1.01 -4.22 12.94
CA GLU A 102 1.13 -5.68 12.90
C GLU A 102 0.07 -6.39 13.76
N SER A 103 -0.03 -7.71 13.57
CA SER A 103 -0.88 -8.62 14.36
C SER A 103 -2.38 -8.26 14.36
N LEU A 104 -2.89 -7.68 13.27
CA LEU A 104 -4.31 -7.46 13.04
C LEU A 104 -5.00 -8.75 12.60
N ALA A 105 -6.14 -9.05 13.22
CA ALA A 105 -7.12 -9.98 12.67
C ALA A 105 -8.09 -9.17 11.79
N ILE A 106 -8.07 -9.44 10.48
CA ILE A 106 -8.87 -8.72 9.49
C ILE A 106 -9.88 -9.68 8.90
N GLU A 107 -11.15 -9.28 9.02
CA GLU A 107 -12.29 -10.02 8.49
C GLU A 107 -13.14 -9.07 7.66
N GLY A 108 -13.77 -9.60 6.62
CA GLY A 108 -14.68 -8.80 5.84
C GLY A 108 -15.31 -9.54 4.68
N LYS A 109 -16.06 -8.77 3.91
CA LYS A 109 -16.82 -9.25 2.76
C LYS A 109 -16.53 -8.38 1.56
N LEU A 110 -16.27 -9.05 0.44
CA LEU A 110 -16.28 -8.45 -0.88
C LEU A 110 -17.71 -8.52 -1.43
N ARG A 111 -18.27 -7.39 -1.85
CA ARG A 111 -19.64 -7.28 -2.34
C ARG A 111 -19.73 -6.46 -3.62
N ARG A 112 -20.73 -6.73 -4.46
CA ARG A 112 -21.08 -5.83 -5.58
C ARG A 112 -21.94 -4.66 -5.08
N PRO A 113 -21.59 -3.40 -5.35
CA PRO A 113 -22.39 -2.25 -4.90
C PRO A 113 -23.83 -2.25 -5.44
N ALA A 114 -24.06 -2.82 -6.62
CA ALA A 114 -25.36 -2.84 -7.29
C ALA A 114 -26.25 -4.03 -6.89
N THR A 115 -25.73 -5.03 -6.16
CA THR A 115 -26.46 -6.25 -5.82
C THR A 115 -25.90 -6.89 -4.55
N THR A 116 -26.78 -7.23 -3.61
CA THR A 116 -26.45 -8.00 -2.39
C THR A 116 -26.26 -9.50 -2.64
N ARG A 117 -26.42 -9.96 -3.89
CA ARG A 117 -26.43 -11.40 -4.23
C ARG A 117 -25.02 -12.02 -4.30
N ASP A 118 -23.98 -11.19 -4.41
CA ASP A 118 -22.59 -11.60 -4.55
C ASP A 118 -21.74 -11.10 -3.37
N GLU A 119 -22.01 -11.62 -2.17
CA GLU A 119 -21.14 -11.43 -1.00
C GLU A 119 -20.17 -12.61 -0.87
N ARG A 120 -18.87 -12.33 -0.82
CA ARG A 120 -17.83 -13.33 -0.57
C ARG A 120 -17.04 -12.94 0.68
N ALA A 121 -17.03 -13.83 1.67
CA ALA A 121 -16.15 -13.69 2.82
C ALA A 121 -14.70 -13.92 2.38
N VAL A 122 -13.79 -13.09 2.89
CA VAL A 122 -12.35 -13.20 2.64
C VAL A 122 -11.61 -13.13 3.96
N THR A 123 -10.58 -13.96 4.09
CA THR A 123 -9.72 -14.02 5.27
C THR A 123 -8.33 -13.56 4.87
N PHE A 124 -7.80 -12.60 5.63
CA PHE A 124 -6.49 -12.04 5.36
C PHE A 124 -5.40 -12.76 6.16
N ILE A 125 -4.24 -12.91 5.53
CA ILE A 125 -3.03 -13.48 6.10
C ILE A 125 -1.96 -12.39 6.12
N ALA A 126 -1.22 -12.27 7.22
CA ALA A 126 -0.14 -11.30 7.34
C ALA A 126 1.05 -11.67 6.43
N GLU A 127 1.52 -10.69 5.66
CA GLU A 127 2.73 -10.76 4.83
C GLU A 127 3.91 -9.99 5.46
N GLY A 128 3.64 -9.15 6.47
CA GLY A 128 4.60 -8.31 7.19
C GLY A 128 4.63 -6.85 6.69
N ASP A 129 5.32 -5.97 7.40
CA ASP A 129 5.34 -4.51 7.14
C ASP A 129 3.92 -3.89 7.11
N GLY A 130 3.05 -4.40 8.00
CA GLY A 130 1.65 -4.00 8.12
C GLY A 130 0.80 -4.41 6.91
N VAL A 131 1.32 -5.29 6.04
CA VAL A 131 0.64 -5.81 4.86
C VAL A 131 -0.07 -7.12 5.18
N TYR A 132 -1.29 -7.22 4.65
CA TYR A 132 -2.13 -8.39 4.73
C TYR A 132 -2.72 -8.71 3.36
N VAL A 133 -2.78 -10.00 3.02
CA VAL A 133 -3.25 -10.48 1.71
C VAL A 133 -4.39 -11.49 1.86
N ALA A 134 -5.35 -11.45 0.95
CA ALA A 134 -6.45 -12.42 0.87
C ALA A 134 -6.71 -12.83 -0.58
N ASP A 135 -6.95 -14.12 -0.83
CA ASP A 135 -7.39 -14.60 -2.14
C ASP A 135 -8.92 -14.41 -2.24
N ALA A 136 -9.35 -13.58 -3.19
CA ALA A 136 -10.77 -13.41 -3.51
C ALA A 136 -11.27 -14.38 -4.58
N GLY A 137 -10.39 -15.23 -5.12
CA GLY A 137 -10.65 -16.18 -6.19
C GLY A 137 -10.99 -15.50 -7.51
N ILE A 138 -11.63 -16.24 -8.41
CA ILE A 138 -12.16 -15.68 -9.65
C ILE A 138 -13.39 -14.83 -9.29
N ILE A 139 -13.32 -13.54 -9.62
CA ILE A 139 -14.42 -12.58 -9.50
C ILE A 139 -14.73 -11.95 -10.85
N ALA A 140 -16.00 -11.67 -11.11
CA ALA A 140 -16.42 -11.06 -12.36
C ALA A 140 -15.90 -9.61 -12.47
N GLN A 141 -15.55 -9.20 -13.69
CA GLN A 141 -15.13 -7.83 -14.00
C GLN A 141 -16.16 -6.81 -13.52
N GLY A 142 -15.68 -5.66 -13.02
CA GLY A 142 -16.51 -4.51 -12.68
C GLY A 142 -16.23 -3.94 -11.29
N ALA A 143 -17.19 -3.17 -10.79
CA ALA A 143 -17.08 -2.48 -9.50
C ALA A 143 -17.39 -3.43 -8.32
N TRP A 144 -16.53 -3.37 -7.32
CA TRP A 144 -16.62 -4.12 -6.07
C TRP A 144 -16.42 -3.17 -4.89
N ALA A 145 -16.96 -3.56 -3.73
CA ALA A 145 -16.68 -2.91 -2.46
C ALA A 145 -16.28 -3.98 -1.45
N PHE A 146 -15.16 -3.77 -0.78
CA PHE A 146 -14.79 -4.52 0.41
C PHE A 146 -15.26 -3.77 1.64
N GLN A 147 -15.96 -4.46 2.53
CA GLN A 147 -16.33 -3.97 3.84
C GLN A 147 -15.74 -4.91 4.88
N GLY A 148 -14.90 -4.39 5.77
CA GLY A 148 -14.23 -5.21 6.77
C GLY A 148 -13.90 -4.47 8.04
N ALA A 149 -13.38 -5.23 8.99
CA ALA A 149 -12.89 -4.74 10.26
C ALA A 149 -11.54 -5.38 10.56
N ALA A 150 -10.60 -4.56 11.03
CA ALA A 150 -9.35 -4.99 11.62
C ALA A 150 -9.47 -4.92 13.14
N THR A 151 -8.95 -5.93 13.84
CA THR A 151 -8.99 -5.99 15.31
C THR A 151 -7.61 -6.31 15.88
N ARG A 152 -7.28 -5.66 17.01
CA ARG A 152 -6.05 -5.87 17.78
C ARG A 152 -6.36 -5.74 19.27
N GLY A 153 -6.46 -6.87 19.97
CA GLY A 153 -6.90 -6.86 21.37
C GLY A 153 -8.30 -6.25 21.50
N THR A 154 -8.41 -5.10 22.17
CA THR A 154 -9.68 -4.35 22.32
C THR A 154 -9.88 -3.27 21.25
N GLU A 155 -8.87 -3.01 20.42
CA GLU A 155 -8.93 -2.03 19.35
C GLU A 155 -9.64 -2.64 18.14
N ARG A 156 -10.61 -1.92 17.57
CA ARG A 156 -11.34 -2.33 16.36
C ARG A 156 -11.40 -1.16 15.40
N PHE A 157 -11.03 -1.40 14.15
CA PHE A 157 -11.03 -0.42 13.07
C PHE A 157 -11.88 -0.92 11.90
N GLU A 158 -12.97 -0.23 11.59
CA GLU A 158 -13.87 -0.60 10.49
C GLU A 158 -13.60 0.25 9.25
N PHE A 159 -13.61 -0.38 8.07
CA PHE A 159 -13.30 0.29 6.82
C PHE A 159 -14.08 -0.29 5.63
N GLU A 160 -14.43 0.61 4.70
CA GLU A 160 -14.98 0.25 3.39
C GLU A 160 -14.04 0.76 2.29
N ARG A 161 -13.80 -0.06 1.27
CA ARG A 161 -12.96 0.25 0.12
C ARG A 161 -13.68 -0.14 -1.15
N ARG A 162 -13.88 0.82 -2.05
CA ARG A 162 -14.41 0.56 -3.39
C ARG A 162 -13.25 0.34 -4.35
N MET A 163 -13.39 -0.65 -5.21
CA MET A 163 -12.36 -1.05 -6.17
C MET A 163 -13.01 -1.45 -7.48
N THR A 164 -12.26 -1.35 -8.57
CA THR A 164 -12.68 -1.86 -9.87
C THR A 164 -11.75 -3.01 -10.23
N TRP A 165 -12.33 -4.18 -10.49
CA TRP A 165 -11.58 -5.34 -10.94
C TRP A 165 -11.68 -5.47 -12.47
N THR A 166 -10.53 -5.57 -13.11
CA THR A 166 -10.41 -5.95 -14.52
C THR A 166 -9.46 -7.13 -14.60
N PRO A 167 -9.91 -8.30 -15.08
CA PRO A 167 -9.04 -9.45 -15.22
C PRO A 167 -7.92 -9.15 -16.23
N PRO A 168 -6.69 -9.66 -16.01
CA PRO A 168 -5.59 -9.47 -16.93
C PRO A 168 -5.92 -10.09 -18.29
N GLN A 169 -5.58 -9.39 -19.38
CA GLN A 169 -5.72 -9.91 -20.73
C GLN A 169 -4.72 -11.05 -20.91
N GLN A 170 -5.20 -12.25 -21.22
CA GLN A 170 -4.35 -13.40 -21.48
C GLN A 170 -3.68 -13.22 -22.86
N PRO A 171 -2.35 -13.38 -22.97
CA PRO A 171 -1.66 -13.28 -24.25
C PRO A 171 -1.99 -14.44 -25.20
#